data_AF-C3MJW6-F1
#
_entry.id   AF-C3MJW6-F1
#
_cell.length_a   1.000
_cell.length_b   1.000
_cell.length_c   1.000
_cell.angle_alpha   90.00
_cell.angle_beta   90.00
_cell.angle_gamma   90.00
#
_symmetry.space_group_name_H-M   'P 1'
#
loop_
_entity.id
_entity.type
_entity.pdbx_description
1 polymer ?
#
loop_
_entity_poly.entity_id
_entity_poly.type
_entity_poly.pdbx_seq_one_letter_code
_entity_poly.pdbx_strand_id
1 'polypeptide(L)'
;MKLIYFSLILTAVSLLVGSIMLLNFVPRIFTVGTLVIVVFLIISLFLINKYNFLKYILFILAILAIIISSSSGAHIQAFREFGQSLYITALDILMILGFYVGPILYIIALLRDNLKR
;
A
#
# COMPACT_ATOMS: atom_id res chain seq x y z
N MET A 1 -5.04 16.76 5.24
CA MET A 1 -3.81 16.91 4.42
C MET A 1 -2.58 16.16 4.96
N LYS A 2 -1.94 16.53 6.09
CA LYS A 2 -0.69 15.85 6.55
C LYS A 2 -0.80 14.32 6.63
N LEU A 3 -1.94 13.80 7.10
CA LEU A 3 -2.20 12.37 7.20
C LEU A 3 -2.30 11.67 5.83
N ILE A 4 -2.78 12.36 4.79
CA ILE A 4 -2.83 11.84 3.42
C ILE A 4 -1.41 11.64 2.88
N TYR A 5 -0.52 12.60 3.10
CA TYR A 5 0.88 12.45 2.69
C TYR A 5 1.58 11.32 3.42
N PHE A 6 1.38 11.25 4.74
CA PHE A 6 1.95 10.18 5.55
C PHE A 6 1.48 8.81 5.11
N SER A 7 0.18 8.63 4.85
CA SER A 7 -0.36 7.35 4.41
C SER A 7 0.19 6.91 3.05
N LEU A 8 0.31 7.84 2.10
CA LEU A 8 0.89 7.57 0.79
C LEU A 8 2.37 7.20 0.87
N ILE A 9 3.16 7.92 1.67
CA ILE A 9 4.59 7.63 1.88
C ILE A 9 4.76 6.26 2.55
N LEU A 10 4.02 6.01 3.63
CA LEU A 10 4.07 4.73 4.34
C LEU A 10 3.75 3.56 3.39
N THR A 11 2.71 3.72 2.58
CA THR A 11 2.31 2.70 1.59
C THR A 11 3.41 2.49 0.55
N ALA A 12 3.89 3.57 -0.08
CA ALA A 12 4.89 3.50 -1.14
C ALA A 12 6.21 2.88 -0.66
N VAL A 13 6.69 3.28 0.52
CA VAL A 13 7.94 2.74 1.10
C VAL A 13 7.77 1.27 1.45
N SER A 14 6.65 0.89 2.08
CA SER A 14 6.42 -0.52 2.47
C SER A 14 6.35 -1.44 1.25
N LEU A 15 5.65 -1.02 0.19
CA LEU A 15 5.57 -1.75 -1.06
C LEU A 15 6.91 -1.82 -1.80
N LEU A 16 7.68 -0.73 -1.79
CA LEU A 16 9.01 -0.69 -2.42
C LEU A 16 9.97 -1.66 -1.72
N VAL A 17 10.07 -1.59 -0.39
CA VAL A 17 10.95 -2.49 0.36
C VAL A 17 10.48 -3.94 0.23
N GLY A 18 9.18 -4.20 0.35
CA GLY A 18 8.62 -5.55 0.19
C GLY A 18 8.88 -6.13 -1.20
N SER A 19 8.76 -5.33 -2.27
CA SER A 19 9.04 -5.78 -3.64
C SER A 19 10.52 -6.06 -3.89
N ILE A 20 11.44 -5.31 -3.26
CA ILE A 20 12.89 -5.59 -3.31
C ILE A 20 13.21 -6.89 -2.58
N MET A 21 12.65 -7.12 -1.39
CA MET A 21 12.89 -8.35 -0.63
C MET A 21 12.37 -9.59 -1.39
N LEU A 22 11.19 -9.48 -2.00
CA LEU A 22 10.56 -10.55 -2.77
C LEU A 22 11.13 -10.73 -4.19
N LEU A 23 12.17 -9.98 -4.57
CA LEU A 23 12.80 -10.10 -5.88
C LEU A 23 13.29 -11.54 -6.10
N ASN A 24 12.90 -12.15 -7.21
CA ASN A 24 13.17 -13.55 -7.57
C ASN A 24 12.38 -14.62 -6.79
N PHE A 25 11.59 -14.26 -5.77
CA PHE A 25 10.72 -15.19 -5.03
C PHE A 25 9.28 -15.25 -5.58
N VAL A 26 8.87 -14.24 -6.34
CA VAL A 26 7.55 -14.16 -6.99
C VAL A 26 7.69 -13.96 -8.49
N PRO A 27 6.67 -14.39 -9.28
CA PRO A 27 6.63 -14.10 -10.70
C PRO A 27 6.85 -12.62 -10.99
N ARG A 28 7.74 -12.31 -11.96
CA ARG A 28 8.17 -10.94 -12.28
C ARG A 28 7.01 -9.98 -12.55
N ILE A 29 5.89 -10.48 -13.04
CA ILE A 29 4.67 -9.69 -13.29
C ILE A 29 4.17 -9.00 -12.02
N PHE A 30 4.23 -9.66 -10.85
CA PHE A 30 3.80 -9.08 -9.58
C PHE A 30 4.77 -8.00 -9.12
N THR A 31 6.08 -8.26 -9.20
CA THR A 31 7.11 -7.27 -8.86
C THR A 31 6.98 -6.00 -9.71
N VAL A 32 6.85 -6.15 -11.03
CA VAL A 32 6.67 -5.02 -11.94
C VAL A 32 5.37 -4.27 -11.63
N GLY A 33 4.27 -4.99 -11.41
CA GLY A 33 2.99 -4.39 -11.01
C GLY A 33 3.09 -3.56 -9.74
N THR A 34 3.74 -4.08 -8.69
CA THR A 34 3.96 -3.35 -7.45
C THR A 34 4.82 -2.10 -7.67
N LEU A 35 5.89 -2.18 -8.47
CA LEU A 35 6.74 -1.03 -8.77
C LEU A 35 5.99 0.07 -9.54
N VAL A 36 5.11 -0.31 -10.48
CA VAL A 36 4.24 0.65 -11.18
C VAL A 36 3.33 1.37 -10.19
N ILE A 37 2.74 0.64 -9.22
CA ILE A 37 1.92 1.23 -8.16
C ILE A 37 2.75 2.19 -7.29
N VAL A 38 3.96 1.80 -6.89
CA VAL A 38 4.87 2.67 -6.11
C VAL A 38 5.16 3.98 -6.85
N VAL A 39 5.52 3.90 -8.14
CA VAL A 39 5.76 5.08 -8.97
C VAL A 39 4.51 5.95 -9.06
N PHE A 40 3.34 5.34 -9.26
CA PHE A 40 2.07 6.07 -9.28
C PHE A 40 1.78 6.79 -7.95
N LEU A 41 2.03 6.16 -6.80
CA LEU A 41 1.86 6.77 -5.48
C LEU A 41 2.83 7.95 -5.27
N ILE A 42 4.07 7.81 -5.73
CA ILE A 42 5.08 8.88 -5.66
C ILE A 42 4.68 10.06 -6.54
N ILE A 43 4.26 9.82 -7.78
CA ILE A 43 3.77 10.89 -8.67
C ILE A 43 2.54 11.57 -8.04
N SER A 44 1.64 10.77 -7.48
CA SER A 44 0.44 11.25 -6.81
C SER A 44 0.74 12.17 -5.63
N LEU A 45 1.80 11.91 -4.85
CA LEU A 45 2.23 12.80 -3.76
C LEU A 45 2.43 14.24 -4.22
N PHE A 46 3.05 14.46 -5.40
CA PHE A 46 3.31 15.79 -5.92
C PHE A 46 2.09 16.44 -6.57
N LEU A 47 1.16 15.63 -7.08
CA LEU A 47 0.05 16.09 -7.91
C LEU A 47 -1.28 16.21 -7.15
N ILE A 48 -1.41 15.64 -5.95
CA ILE A 48 -2.68 15.52 -5.20
C ILE A 48 -3.33 16.87 -4.84
N ASN A 49 -2.55 17.95 -4.74
CA ASN A 49 -3.08 19.30 -4.50
C ASN A 49 -3.55 19.98 -5.78
N LYS A 50 -2.94 19.62 -6.92
CA LYS A 50 -3.27 20.21 -8.22
C LYS A 50 -4.54 19.57 -8.79
N TYR A 51 -4.73 18.28 -8.56
CA TYR A 51 -5.82 17.51 -9.16
C TYR A 51 -6.67 16.83 -8.08
N ASN A 52 -7.82 17.45 -7.74
CA ASN A 52 -8.72 16.91 -6.72
C ASN A 52 -9.23 15.49 -7.05
N PHE A 53 -9.39 15.15 -8.34
CA PHE A 53 -9.84 13.80 -8.73
C PHE A 53 -8.88 12.69 -8.28
N LEU A 54 -7.58 12.98 -8.16
CA LEU A 54 -6.58 12.01 -7.68
C LEU A 54 -6.92 11.50 -6.28
N LYS A 55 -7.57 12.34 -5.45
CA LYS A 55 -7.96 11.94 -4.09
C LYS A 55 -8.95 10.77 -4.11
N TYR A 56 -9.86 10.76 -5.08
CA TYR A 56 -10.86 9.71 -5.23
C TYR A 56 -10.28 8.47 -5.93
N ILE A 57 -9.36 8.64 -6.89
CA ILE A 57 -8.63 7.50 -7.48
C ILE A 57 -7.86 6.74 -6.40
N LEU A 58 -7.09 7.47 -5.59
CA LEU A 58 -6.33 6.88 -4.48
C LEU A 58 -7.22 6.25 -3.42
N PHE A 59 -8.43 6.78 -3.21
CA PHE A 59 -9.42 6.17 -2.33
C PHE A 59 -9.89 4.81 -2.85
N ILE A 60 -10.22 4.74 -4.14
CA ILE A 60 -10.59 3.47 -4.79
C ILE A 60 -9.42 2.48 -4.71
N LEU A 61 -8.20 2.93 -5.00
CA LEU A 61 -7.01 2.09 -4.90
C LEU A 61 -6.74 1.61 -3.47
N ALA A 62 -6.98 2.43 -2.45
CA ALA A 62 -6.85 2.04 -1.06
C ALA A 62 -7.83 0.91 -0.70
N ILE A 63 -9.09 1.01 -1.16
CA ILE A 63 -10.09 -0.05 -0.96
C ILE A 63 -9.68 -1.32 -1.71
N LEU A 64 -9.29 -1.19 -2.98
CA LEU A 64 -8.86 -2.33 -3.79
C LEU A 64 -7.63 -3.03 -3.20
N ALA A 65 -6.67 -2.28 -2.65
CA ALA A 65 -5.50 -2.84 -2.00
C ALA A 65 -5.89 -3.78 -0.84
N ILE A 66 -6.82 -3.36 0.01
CA ILE A 66 -7.32 -4.17 1.14
C ILE A 66 -8.03 -5.43 0.62
N ILE A 67 -8.92 -5.29 -0.36
CA ILE A 67 -9.71 -6.40 -0.91
C ILE A 67 -8.80 -7.43 -1.58
N ILE A 68 -7.94 -6.98 -2.50
CA ILE A 68 -7.01 -7.86 -3.23
C ILE A 68 -6.05 -8.53 -2.24
N SER A 69 -5.52 -7.79 -1.26
CA SER A 69 -4.63 -8.36 -0.26
C SER A 69 -5.31 -9.45 0.57
N SER A 70 -6.53 -9.19 1.04
CA SER A 70 -7.31 -10.15 1.84
C SER A 70 -7.73 -11.42 1.08
N SER A 71 -7.76 -11.35 -0.26
CA SER A 71 -8.15 -12.46 -1.14
C SER A 71 -6.94 -13.21 -1.74
N SER A 72 -5.72 -12.76 -1.45
CA SER A 72 -4.50 -13.34 -2.00
C SER A 72 -4.07 -14.57 -1.21
N GLY A 73 -4.03 -15.73 -1.88
CA GLY A 73 -3.50 -16.97 -1.30
C GLY A 73 -2.07 -16.83 -0.78
N ALA A 74 -1.24 -16.01 -1.44
CA ALA A 74 0.14 -15.76 -1.01
C ALA A 74 0.21 -14.99 0.31
N HIS A 75 -0.66 -13.99 0.51
CA HIS A 75 -0.72 -13.24 1.77
C HIS A 75 -1.30 -14.08 2.91
N ILE A 76 -2.32 -14.90 2.63
CA ILE A 76 -2.87 -15.84 3.59
C ILE A 76 -1.82 -16.87 4.04
N GLN A 77 -1.02 -17.39 3.10
CA GLN A 77 0.04 -18.34 3.43
C GLN A 77 1.17 -17.70 4.23
N ALA A 78 1.61 -16.49 3.85
CA ALA A 78 2.63 -15.76 4.61
C ALA A 78 2.23 -15.55 6.08
N PHE A 79 0.97 -15.15 6.33
CA PHE A 79 0.45 -15.02 7.70
C PHE A 79 0.46 -16.33 8.51
N ARG A 80 0.29 -17.49 7.87
CA ARG A 80 0.36 -18.79 8.57
C ARG A 80 1.78 -19.14 8.99
N GLU A 81 2.77 -18.58 8.31
CA GLU A 81 4.20 -18.77 8.57
C GLU A 81 4.77 -17.63 9.44
N PHE A 82 3.92 -16.73 9.94
CA PHE A 82 4.33 -15.59 10.75
C PHE A 82 5.15 -16.05 11.97
N GLY A 83 6.33 -15.47 12.15
CA GLY A 83 7.23 -15.78 13.26
C GLY A 83 8.10 -17.00 13.06
N GLN A 84 7.98 -17.72 11.94
CA GLN A 84 8.90 -18.83 11.64
C GLN A 84 10.30 -18.35 11.25
N SER A 85 10.43 -17.14 10.71
CA SER A 85 11.73 -16.50 10.49
C SER A 85 11.63 -14.98 10.54
N LEU A 86 12.74 -14.33 10.89
CA LEU A 86 12.88 -12.86 10.83
C LEU A 86 12.52 -12.30 9.45
N TYR A 87 12.88 -13.03 8.40
CA TYR A 87 12.60 -12.64 7.01
C TYR A 87 11.10 -12.63 6.70
N ILE A 88 10.40 -13.72 7.05
CA ILE A 88 8.94 -13.83 6.85
C ILE A 88 8.20 -12.79 7.68
N THR A 89 8.56 -12.63 8.96
CA THR A 89 7.95 -11.61 9.83
C THR A 89 8.15 -10.19 9.29
N ALA A 90 9.32 -9.87 8.74
CA ALA A 90 9.55 -8.55 8.13
C ALA A 90 8.66 -8.34 6.90
N LEU A 91 8.51 -9.36 6.04
CA LEU A 91 7.60 -9.30 4.90
C LEU A 91 6.13 -9.13 5.33
N ASP A 92 5.71 -9.79 6.41
CA ASP A 92 4.35 -9.66 6.94
C ASP A 92 4.09 -8.26 7.50
N ILE A 93 5.06 -7.66 8.19
CA ILE A 93 4.96 -6.27 8.65
C ILE A 93 4.84 -5.32 7.45
N LEU A 94 5.68 -5.49 6.43
CA LEU A 94 5.62 -4.67 5.22
C LEU A 94 4.30 -4.85 4.47
N MET A 95 3.76 -6.06 4.44
CA MET A 95 2.44 -6.35 3.89
C MET A 95 1.34 -5.61 4.65
N ILE A 96 1.32 -5.69 5.99
CA ILE A 96 0.37 -4.99 6.85
C ILE A 96 0.45 -3.48 6.62
N LEU A 97 1.67 -2.92 6.61
CA LEU A 97 1.87 -1.48 6.44
C LEU A 97 1.45 -1.00 5.05
N GLY A 98 1.80 -1.75 4.00
CA GLY A 98 1.53 -1.40 2.60
C GLY A 98 0.09 -1.61 2.15
N PHE A 99 -0.55 -2.70 2.57
CA PHE A 99 -1.89 -3.07 2.07
C PHE A 99 -3.04 -2.78 3.04
N TYR A 100 -2.75 -2.52 4.32
CA TYR A 100 -3.79 -2.26 5.32
C TYR A 100 -3.59 -0.91 6.02
N VAL A 101 -2.50 -0.72 6.77
CA VAL A 101 -2.33 0.48 7.61
C VAL A 101 -2.30 1.75 6.77
N GLY A 102 -1.43 1.81 5.75
CA GLY A 102 -1.37 2.95 4.84
C GLY A 102 -2.72 3.24 4.16
N PRO A 103 -3.34 2.27 3.46
CA PRO A 103 -4.66 2.43 2.86
C PRO A 103 -5.78 2.88 3.83
N ILE A 104 -5.87 2.29 5.03
CA ILE A 104 -6.86 2.69 6.04
C ILE A 104 -6.63 4.12 6.51
N LEU A 105 -5.37 4.51 6.78
CA LEU A 105 -5.04 5.88 7.14
C LEU A 105 -5.41 6.87 6.03
N TYR A 106 -5.23 6.48 4.76
CA TYR A 106 -5.65 7.29 3.62
C TYR A 106 -7.18 7.48 3.60
N ILE A 107 -7.95 6.41 3.75
CA ILE A 107 -9.41 6.42 3.81
C ILE A 107 -9.90 7.35 4.93
N ILE A 108 -9.39 7.17 6.15
CA ILE A 108 -9.74 7.99 7.31
C ILE A 108 -9.41 9.45 7.06
N ALA A 109 -8.22 9.74 6.51
CA ALA A 109 -7.79 11.10 6.24
C ALA A 109 -8.71 11.79 5.22
N LEU A 110 -9.11 11.09 4.16
CA LEU A 110 -9.99 11.64 3.15
C LEU A 110 -11.41 11.88 3.68
N LEU A 111 -11.98 10.92 4.42
CA LEU A 111 -13.30 11.08 5.03
C LEU A 111 -13.31 12.27 6.01
N ARG A 112 -12.28 12.38 6.86
CA ARG A 112 -12.13 13.50 7.80
C ARG A 112 -12.01 14.85 7.10
N ASP A 113 -11.25 14.94 6.01
CA ASP A 113 -11.07 16.19 5.27
C ASP A 113 -12.38 16.61 4.56
N ASN A 114 -13.25 15.67 4.18
CA ASN A 114 -14.56 15.98 3.58
C ASN A 114 -15.64 16.32 4.62
N LEU A 115 -15.64 15.73 5.82
CA LEU A 115 -16.59 16.06 6.89
C LEU A 115 -16.37 17.45 7.50
N LYS A 116 -15.18 18.03 7.31
CA LYS A 116 -14.83 19.38 7.80
C LYS A 116 -15.13 20.50 6.80
N ARG A 117 -15.61 20.15 5.61
CA ARG A 117 -16.03 21.11 4.57
C ARG A 117 -17.54 21.25 4.62
#